data_AF-A0A382QTQ2-F1
#
_entry.id   AF-A0A382QTQ2-F1
#
_cell.length_a   1.000
_cell.length_b   1.000
_cell.length_c   1.000
_cell.angle_alpha   90.00
_cell.angle_beta   90.00
_cell.angle_gamma   90.00
#
_symmetry.space_group_name_H-M   'P 1'
#
loop_
_entity.id
_entity.type
_entity.pdbx_description
1 polymer ?
#
loop_
_entity_poly.entity_id
_entity_poly.type
_entity_poly.pdbx_seq_one_letter_code
_entity_poly.pdbx_strand_id
1 'polypeptide(L)'
;MRRKLPNARGTYIEQDIINSDAFWDLTGIATQVYMVFLLKRRLSDKGFGKDKARIVANNGEITYTFVEACKNHKIPKSTFLRARDQLIKVGLIEIAEDGGCHHTTKYSISNNWRNYPEQTFERSKSGNLVGIKKRWKKGTAKSDTNNPISTVISDTNSNPNGTENDA
;
A
#
# COMPACT_ATOMS: atom_id res chain seq x y z
N MET A 1 15.13 -21.31 2.97
CA MET A 1 15.17 -20.77 1.60
C MET A 1 15.86 -19.41 1.60
N ARG A 2 16.83 -19.14 0.72
CA ARG A 2 17.66 -17.91 0.75
C ARG A 2 17.05 -16.80 -0.11
N ARG A 3 16.88 -15.59 0.43
CA ARG A 3 16.48 -14.39 -0.34
C ARG A 3 17.66 -13.91 -1.18
N LYS A 4 17.40 -13.43 -2.40
CA LYS A 4 18.44 -12.91 -3.29
C LYS A 4 18.62 -11.41 -3.08
N LEU A 5 19.64 -11.01 -2.34
CA LEU A 5 19.96 -9.60 -2.10
C LEU A 5 20.80 -9.02 -3.25
N PRO A 6 20.86 -7.67 -3.38
CA PRO A 6 21.81 -7.01 -4.28
C PRO A 6 23.26 -7.45 -3.98
N ASN A 7 24.15 -7.35 -4.97
CA ASN A 7 25.56 -7.81 -4.89
C ASN A 7 26.44 -7.05 -3.87
N ALA A 8 25.86 -6.20 -3.02
CA ALA A 8 26.58 -5.49 -1.96
C ALA A 8 26.87 -6.44 -0.79
N ARG A 9 28.09 -6.35 -0.23
CA ARG A 9 28.50 -7.14 0.96
C ARG A 9 27.79 -6.69 2.23
N GLY A 10 27.34 -5.44 2.28
CA GLY A 10 26.65 -4.84 3.41
C GLY A 10 26.31 -3.40 3.11
N THR A 11 25.59 -2.75 4.02
CA THR A 11 25.32 -1.31 3.96
C THR A 11 25.57 -0.67 5.32
N TYR A 12 25.75 0.64 5.30
CA TYR A 12 25.91 1.47 6.49
C TYR A 12 24.62 2.27 6.70
N ILE A 13 24.25 2.52 7.95
CA ILE A 13 23.14 3.38 8.32
C ILE A 13 23.67 4.39 9.32
N GLU A 14 23.37 5.66 9.09
CA GLU A 14 23.75 6.72 10.02
C GLU A 14 22.96 6.57 11.32
N GLN A 15 23.64 6.83 12.44
CA GLN A 15 23.00 6.75 13.76
C GLN A 15 21.83 7.74 13.88
N ASP A 16 21.96 8.94 13.29
CA ASP A 16 20.88 9.93 13.27
C ASP A 16 19.59 9.39 12.64
N ILE A 17 19.71 8.61 11.56
CA ILE A 17 18.54 8.00 10.91
C ILE A 17 17.90 7.00 11.88
N ILE A 18 18.69 6.17 12.55
CA ILE A 18 18.18 5.17 13.50
C ILE A 18 17.49 5.85 14.69
N ASN A 19 18.00 7.00 15.14
CA ASN A 19 17.43 7.76 16.24
C ASN A 19 16.24 8.63 15.83
N SER A 20 15.98 8.79 14.53
CA SER A 20 14.91 9.66 14.03
C SER A 20 13.53 9.04 14.18
N ASP A 21 12.54 9.88 14.46
CA ASP A 21 11.13 9.46 14.51
C ASP A 21 10.66 8.86 13.19
N ALA A 22 11.16 9.38 12.06
CA ALA A 22 10.88 8.89 10.71
C ALA A 22 11.21 7.39 10.54
N PHE A 23 12.29 6.91 11.18
CA PHE A 23 12.69 5.51 11.11
C PHE A 23 11.85 4.62 12.03
N TRP A 24 11.51 5.10 13.23
CA TRP A 24 10.68 4.37 14.20
C TRP A 24 9.20 4.30 13.79
N ASP A 25 8.72 5.27 13.03
CA ASP A 25 7.38 5.27 12.45
C ASP A 25 7.24 4.32 11.24
N LEU A 26 8.32 3.66 10.81
CA LEU A 26 8.25 2.63 9.78
C LEU A 26 7.56 1.37 10.29
N THR A 27 6.55 0.93 9.56
CA THR A 27 5.74 -0.24 9.93
C THR A 27 5.85 -1.37 8.92
N GLY A 28 5.69 -2.60 9.40
CA GLY A 28 5.57 -3.78 8.57
C GLY A 28 6.85 -4.07 7.79
N ILE A 29 6.77 -4.01 6.45
CA ILE A 29 7.89 -4.36 5.57
C ILE A 29 8.72 -3.15 5.09
N ALA A 30 8.34 -1.93 5.52
CA ALA A 30 8.95 -0.69 5.06
C ALA A 30 10.43 -0.61 5.42
N THR A 31 10.80 -1.01 6.63
CA THR A 31 12.20 -1.06 7.08
C THR A 31 13.04 -1.99 6.20
N GLN A 32 12.55 -3.19 5.87
CA GLN A 32 13.27 -4.13 5.00
C GLN A 32 13.39 -3.59 3.58
N VAL A 33 12.35 -2.93 3.06
CA VAL A 33 12.38 -2.28 1.74
C VAL A 33 13.43 -1.15 1.74
N TYR A 34 13.51 -0.36 2.80
CA TYR A 34 14.54 0.68 2.95
C TYR A 34 15.94 0.09 2.98
N MET A 35 16.17 -1.01 3.71
CA MET A 35 17.47 -1.69 3.71
C MET A 35 17.89 -2.12 2.30
N VAL A 36 16.94 -2.55 1.45
CA VAL A 36 17.23 -2.92 0.06
C VAL A 36 17.63 -1.69 -0.76
N PHE A 37 16.97 -0.55 -0.57
CA PHE A 37 17.39 0.71 -1.20
C PHE A 37 18.83 1.07 -0.79
N LEU A 38 19.14 0.95 0.51
CA LEU A 38 20.49 1.18 1.04
C LEU A 38 21.54 0.19 0.53
N LEU A 39 21.16 -1.03 0.17
CA LEU A 39 22.06 -2.01 -0.45
C LEU A 39 22.26 -1.77 -1.95
N LYS A 40 21.30 -1.12 -2.62
CA LYS A 40 21.39 -0.77 -4.06
C LYS A 40 22.15 0.54 -4.32
N ARG A 41 22.28 1.39 -3.30
CA ARG A 41 23.06 2.62 -3.43
C ARG A 41 24.55 2.30 -3.61
N ARG A 42 25.23 3.13 -4.41
CA ARG A 42 26.68 3.10 -4.55
C ARG A 42 27.24 4.25 -3.74
N LEU A 43 28.08 3.93 -2.75
CA LEU A 43 28.78 4.93 -1.96
C LEU A 43 30.11 5.22 -2.64
N SER A 44 30.39 6.50 -2.83
CA SER A 44 31.70 6.99 -3.24
C SER A 44 32.26 7.85 -2.11
N ASP A 45 33.49 7.56 -1.73
CA ASP A 45 34.21 8.37 -0.75
C ASP A 45 34.82 9.54 -1.53
N LYS A 46 34.21 10.72 -1.41
CA LYS A 46 34.73 11.94 -2.04
C LYS A 46 35.53 12.72 -1.01
N GLY A 47 36.79 12.98 -1.31
CA GLY A 47 37.63 13.83 -0.47
C GLY A 47 37.12 15.27 -0.49
N PHE A 48 36.78 15.80 0.67
CA PHE A 48 36.58 17.23 0.91
C PHE A 48 37.75 17.71 1.78
N GLY A 49 38.89 17.97 1.13
CA GLY A 49 40.12 18.34 1.83
C GLY A 49 40.66 17.20 2.70
N LYS A 50 40.81 17.45 4.01
CA LYS A 50 41.27 16.45 4.99
C LYS A 50 40.19 15.45 5.40
N ASP A 51 38.92 15.81 5.21
CA ASP A 51 37.78 14.98 5.59
C ASP A 51 37.25 14.20 4.38
N LYS A 52 36.82 12.96 4.63
CA LYS A 52 36.19 12.10 3.62
C LYS A 52 34.68 12.12 3.87
N ALA A 53 33.94 12.77 2.97
CA ALA A 53 32.49 12.69 2.97
C ALA A 53 32.04 11.51 2.12
N ARG A 54 31.13 10.71 2.66
CA ARG A 54 30.58 9.56 1.96
C ARG A 54 29.33 9.98 1.22
N ILE A 55 29.39 10.00 -0.10
CA ILE A 55 28.32 10.51 -0.95
C ILE A 55 27.67 9.34 -1.68
N VAL A 56 26.35 9.38 -1.83
CA VAL A 56 25.64 8.45 -2.69
C VAL A 56 25.90 8.85 -4.15
N ALA A 57 26.76 8.06 -4.82
CA ALA A 57 27.21 8.34 -6.19
C ALA A 57 26.11 8.16 -7.24
N ASN A 58 25.10 7.34 -6.94
CA ASN A 58 23.97 7.06 -7.82
C ASN A 58 22.65 7.62 -7.27
N ASN A 59 22.70 8.75 -6.57
CA ASN A 59 21.50 9.35 -6.01
C ASN A 59 20.56 9.77 -7.15
N GLY A 60 19.33 9.30 -7.14
CA GLY A 60 18.36 9.54 -8.22
C GLY A 60 18.43 8.54 -9.38
N GLU A 61 19.34 7.56 -9.33
CA GLU A 61 19.42 6.46 -10.29
C GLU A 61 19.08 5.10 -9.67
N ILE A 62 18.70 5.07 -8.39
CA ILE A 62 18.40 3.82 -7.69
C ILE A 62 17.10 3.26 -8.24
N THR A 63 17.15 2.05 -8.79
CA THR A 63 15.97 1.34 -9.29
C THR A 63 15.62 0.17 -8.38
N TYR A 64 14.39 0.16 -7.90
CA TYR A 64 13.83 -0.98 -7.19
C TYR A 64 12.37 -1.20 -7.61
N THR A 65 12.15 -2.27 -8.37
CA THR A 65 10.83 -2.58 -8.93
C THR A 65 10.05 -3.55 -8.05
N PHE A 66 8.72 -3.50 -8.12
CA PHE A 66 7.87 -4.48 -7.45
C PHE A 66 8.12 -5.91 -7.98
N VAL A 67 8.50 -6.06 -9.26
CA VAL A 67 8.83 -7.37 -9.85
C VAL A 67 10.06 -7.95 -9.16
N GLU A 68 11.08 -7.13 -8.95
CA GLU A 68 12.28 -7.51 -8.21
C GLU A 68 11.95 -7.86 -6.76
N ALA A 69 11.16 -7.03 -6.07
CA ALA A 69 10.72 -7.27 -4.70
C ALA A 69 9.94 -8.59 -4.57
N CYS A 70 9.05 -8.88 -5.52
CA CYS A 70 8.25 -10.10 -5.54
C CYS A 70 9.10 -11.34 -5.83
N LYS A 71 9.98 -11.29 -6.84
CA LYS A 71 10.81 -12.44 -7.24
C LYS A 71 11.89 -12.76 -6.21
N ASN A 72 12.62 -11.73 -5.77
CA ASN A 72 13.83 -11.91 -4.95
C ASN A 72 13.51 -11.97 -3.46
N HIS A 73 12.55 -11.16 -2.99
CA HIS A 73 12.28 -10.96 -1.55
C HIS A 73 10.91 -11.50 -1.12
N LYS A 74 10.10 -12.00 -2.06
CA LYS A 74 8.74 -12.53 -1.82
C LYS A 74 7.79 -11.48 -1.21
N ILE A 75 7.99 -10.21 -1.55
CA ILE A 75 7.11 -9.12 -1.11
C ILE A 75 6.00 -8.96 -2.15
N PRO A 76 4.70 -9.09 -1.76
CA PRO A 76 3.59 -8.85 -2.66
C PRO A 76 3.57 -7.41 -3.17
N LYS A 77 3.07 -7.20 -4.39
CA LYS A 77 3.01 -5.88 -5.03
C LYS A 77 2.31 -4.83 -4.15
N SER A 78 1.16 -5.15 -3.56
CA SER A 78 0.40 -4.23 -2.71
C SER A 78 1.20 -3.80 -1.48
N THR A 79 1.86 -4.74 -0.82
CA THR A 79 2.70 -4.49 0.36
C THR A 79 3.91 -3.64 0.00
N PHE A 80 4.57 -3.94 -1.13
CA PHE A 80 5.69 -3.14 -1.62
C PHE A 80 5.29 -1.69 -1.91
N LEU A 81 4.16 -1.47 -2.58
CA LEU A 81 3.67 -0.12 -2.88
C LEU A 81 3.37 0.66 -1.60
N ARG A 82 2.70 0.03 -0.61
CA ARG A 82 2.44 0.66 0.70
C ARG A 82 3.74 1.00 1.44
N ALA A 83 4.70 0.09 1.45
CA ALA A 83 6.01 0.31 2.06
C ALA A 83 6.76 1.47 1.39
N ARG A 84 6.79 1.51 0.05
CA ARG A 84 7.37 2.62 -0.72
C ARG A 84 6.69 3.95 -0.38
N ASP A 85 5.37 3.98 -0.39
CA ASP A 85 4.60 5.19 -0.11
C ASP A 85 4.86 5.69 1.32
N GLN A 86 5.03 4.79 2.29
CA GLN A 86 5.43 5.12 3.65
C GLN A 86 6.84 5.69 3.73
N LEU A 87 7.81 5.12 3.01
CA LEU A 87 9.18 5.64 2.95
C LEU A 87 9.27 7.03 2.33
N ILE A 88 8.44 7.30 1.31
CA ILE A 88 8.31 8.63 0.71
C ILE A 88 7.68 9.57 1.72
N LYS A 89 6.57 9.15 2.36
CA LYS A 89 5.85 9.93 3.37
C LYS A 89 6.77 10.49 4.46
N VAL A 90 7.62 9.63 5.03
CA VAL A 90 8.55 10.01 6.11
C VAL A 90 9.82 10.71 5.60
N GLY A 91 10.00 10.87 4.29
CA GLY A 91 11.13 11.61 3.72
C GLY A 91 12.46 10.84 3.68
N LEU A 92 12.45 9.52 3.83
CA LEU A 92 13.66 8.68 3.71
C LEU A 92 14.06 8.43 2.25
N ILE A 93 13.09 8.40 1.35
CA ILE A 93 13.31 8.29 -0.10
C ILE A 93 12.45 9.31 -0.84
N GLU A 94 12.89 9.71 -2.02
CA GLU A 94 12.12 10.54 -2.94
C GLU A 94 12.14 9.92 -4.34
N ILE A 95 11.15 10.28 -5.16
CA ILE A 95 11.11 9.89 -6.57
C ILE A 95 11.88 10.94 -7.35
N ALA A 96 13.04 10.57 -7.88
CA ALA A 96 13.86 11.46 -8.70
C ALA A 96 13.31 11.56 -10.13
N GLU A 97 12.85 10.43 -10.68
CA GLU A 97 12.27 10.35 -12.02
C GLU A 97 11.05 9.42 -11.99
N ASP A 98 9.89 9.99 -12.30
CA ASP A 98 8.64 9.24 -12.39
C ASP A 98 8.73 8.26 -13.56
N GLY A 99 8.72 6.97 -13.25
CA GLY A 99 8.72 5.92 -14.26
C GLY A 99 7.43 5.88 -15.07
N GLY A 100 7.49 5.19 -16.21
CA GLY A 100 6.38 5.05 -17.15
C GLY A 100 6.46 3.72 -17.91
N CYS A 101 5.80 3.63 -19.06
CA CYS A 101 5.74 2.39 -19.84
C CYS A 101 7.13 1.88 -20.27
N HIS A 102 8.05 2.80 -20.60
CA HIS A 102 9.35 2.47 -21.20
C HIS A 102 10.54 2.59 -20.25
N HIS A 103 10.34 3.11 -19.03
CA HIS A 103 11.43 3.40 -18.10
C HIS A 103 10.97 3.17 -16.66
N THR A 104 11.89 2.67 -15.85
CA THR A 104 11.64 2.31 -14.46
C THR A 104 11.71 3.55 -13.59
N THR A 105 10.85 3.63 -12.55
CA THR A 105 10.93 4.68 -11.54
C THR A 105 12.31 4.69 -10.89
N LYS A 106 12.93 5.86 -10.87
CA LYS A 106 14.21 6.06 -10.20
C LYS A 106 13.99 6.82 -8.90
N TYR A 107 14.73 6.41 -7.87
CA TYR A 107 14.63 6.93 -6.53
C TYR A 107 15.96 7.54 -6.09
N SER A 108 15.87 8.56 -5.24
CA SER A 108 16.98 9.08 -4.44
C SER A 108 16.75 8.79 -2.97
N ILE A 109 17.84 8.67 -2.23
CA ILE A 109 17.82 8.67 -0.76
C ILE A 109 17.92 10.13 -0.34
N SER A 110 16.91 10.60 0.38
CA SER A 110 16.75 12.00 0.76
C SER A 110 17.05 12.20 2.25
N ASN A 111 17.41 13.43 2.61
CA ASN A 111 17.58 13.85 4.01
C ASN A 111 16.32 14.51 4.60
N ASN A 112 15.20 14.43 3.88
CA ASN A 112 13.95 15.09 4.23
C ASN A 112 13.31 14.53 5.51
N TRP A 113 13.72 13.33 5.94
CA TRP A 113 13.35 12.74 7.23
C TRP A 113 13.73 13.61 8.43
N ARG A 114 14.68 14.55 8.30
CA ARG A 114 15.03 15.51 9.35
C ARG A 114 13.89 16.50 9.66
N ASN A 115 12.96 16.69 8.73
CA ASN A 115 11.81 17.59 8.90
C ASN A 115 10.55 16.84 9.37
N TYR A 116 10.61 15.51 9.54
CA TYR A 116 9.51 14.73 10.05
C TYR A 116 9.48 14.81 11.59
N PRO A 117 8.31 14.94 12.25
CA PRO A 117 6.94 14.85 11.71
C PRO A 117 6.31 16.15 11.20
N GLU A 118 7.00 17.30 11.31
CA GLU A 118 6.45 18.61 10.96
C GLU A 118 6.07 18.72 9.48
N GLN A 119 6.88 18.13 8.60
CA GLN A 119 6.63 18.04 7.18
C GLN A 119 6.50 16.59 6.74
N THR A 120 5.47 16.30 5.95
CA THR A 120 5.20 14.98 5.40
C THR A 120 5.11 15.07 3.88
N PHE A 121 5.73 14.12 3.17
CA PHE A 121 5.84 14.14 1.71
C PHE A 121 4.85 13.16 1.04
N GLU A 122 3.56 13.21 1.45
CA GLU A 122 2.58 12.27 0.91
C GLU A 122 2.34 12.48 -0.59
N ARG A 123 2.38 11.38 -1.35
CA ARG A 123 2.01 11.40 -2.77
C ARG A 123 0.48 11.41 -2.89
N SER A 124 -0.04 12.35 -3.68
CA SER A 124 -1.45 12.34 -4.05
C SER A 124 -1.79 11.03 -4.79
N LYS A 125 -2.75 10.26 -4.27
CA LYS A 125 -3.27 9.09 -4.96
C LYS A 125 -3.95 9.55 -6.25
N SER A 126 -3.74 8.83 -7.36
CA SER A 126 -4.33 9.22 -8.63
C SER A 126 -5.85 9.29 -8.50
N GLY A 127 -6.41 10.45 -8.81
CA GLY A 127 -7.84 10.73 -8.76
C GLY A 127 -8.62 10.09 -9.89
N ASN A 128 -8.30 8.85 -10.30
CA ASN A 128 -9.11 8.07 -11.23
C ASN A 128 -10.42 7.67 -10.54
N LEU A 129 -11.27 8.68 -10.33
CA LEU A 129 -12.59 8.67 -9.70
C LEU A 129 -13.67 8.26 -10.71
N VAL A 130 -13.29 7.60 -11.80
CA VAL A 130 -14.25 7.11 -12.79
C VAL A 130 -15.12 6.06 -12.10
N GLY A 131 -16.40 6.40 -11.91
CA GLY A 131 -17.37 5.53 -11.26
C GLY A 131 -17.62 5.80 -9.77
N ILE A 132 -16.91 6.71 -9.08
CA ILE A 132 -17.23 7.03 -7.67
C ILE A 132 -18.60 7.71 -7.54
N LYS A 133 -18.93 8.63 -8.46
CA LYS A 133 -20.28 9.23 -8.54
C LYS A 133 -21.37 8.21 -8.91
N LYS A 134 -21.03 7.18 -9.68
CA LYS A 134 -21.96 6.15 -10.17
C LYS A 134 -21.99 4.88 -9.29
N ARG A 135 -21.22 4.84 -8.21
CA ARG A 135 -21.16 3.67 -7.33
C ARG A 135 -22.46 3.58 -6.56
N TRP A 136 -23.11 2.41 -6.63
CA TRP A 136 -24.27 2.10 -5.81
C TRP A 136 -23.97 2.36 -4.34
N LYS A 137 -24.70 3.30 -3.74
CA LYS A 137 -24.68 3.55 -2.29
C LYS A 137 -25.77 2.68 -1.67
N LYS A 138 -25.39 1.65 -0.91
CA LYS A 138 -26.34 0.86 -0.13
C LYS A 138 -26.88 1.75 1.00
N GLY A 139 -28.10 2.25 0.85
CA GLY A 139 -28.74 3.11 1.86
C GLY A 139 -29.76 4.12 1.32
N THR A 140 -30.65 3.73 0.40
CA THR A 140 -31.88 4.50 0.14
C THR A 140 -33.05 3.64 -0.37
N ALA A 141 -32.99 2.32 -0.18
CA ALA A 141 -34.18 1.49 -0.35
C ALA A 141 -34.82 1.37 1.02
N LYS A 142 -36.01 1.95 1.20
CA LYS A 142 -36.89 1.59 2.32
C LYS A 142 -37.12 0.09 2.20
N SER A 143 -36.72 -0.67 3.21
CA SER A 143 -37.03 -2.08 3.30
C SER A 143 -38.53 -2.21 3.54
N ASP A 144 -39.33 -2.30 2.48
CA ASP A 144 -40.71 -2.74 2.58
C ASP A 144 -40.70 -4.27 2.79
N THR A 145 -40.23 -4.70 3.96
CA THR A 145 -40.39 -6.09 4.39
C THR A 145 -41.81 -6.26 4.89
N ASN A 146 -42.76 -6.35 3.96
CA ASN A 146 -44.05 -6.98 4.25
C ASN A 146 -43.78 -8.48 4.36
N ASN A 147 -43.68 -8.98 5.58
CA ASN A 147 -43.60 -10.41 5.87
C ASN A 147 -45.00 -11.02 5.61
N PRO A 148 -45.24 -11.82 4.53
CA PRO A 148 -46.52 -12.48 4.41
C PRO A 148 -46.55 -13.62 5.43
N ILE A 149 -47.41 -13.49 6.44
CA ILE A 149 -47.75 -14.59 7.34
C ILE A 149 -48.35 -15.70 6.48
N SER A 150 -47.60 -16.77 6.24
CA SER A 150 -48.09 -17.97 5.56
C SER A 150 -49.05 -18.69 6.51
N THR A 151 -50.33 -18.32 6.47
CA THR A 151 -51.39 -19.13 7.08
C THR A 151 -51.64 -20.30 6.15
N VAL A 152 -51.05 -21.45 6.47
CA VAL A 152 -51.39 -22.74 5.85
C VAL A 152 -52.81 -23.05 6.30
N ILE A 153 -53.79 -22.87 5.42
CA ILE A 153 -55.16 -23.35 5.63
C ILE A 153 -55.17 -24.80 5.14
N SER A 154 -55.24 -25.73 6.09
CA SER A 154 -55.40 -27.15 5.83
C SER A 154 -56.87 -27.41 5.49
N ASP A 155 -57.18 -27.69 4.23
CA ASP A 155 -58.51 -28.10 3.80
C ASP A 155 -58.90 -29.43 4.46
N THR A 156 -59.79 -29.38 5.45
CA THR A 156 -60.50 -30.56 5.94
C THR A 156 -61.94 -30.48 5.46
N ASN A 157 -62.23 -31.28 4.42
CA ASN A 157 -63.56 -31.49 3.90
C ASN A 157 -64.52 -31.98 4.99
N SER A 158 -65.65 -31.30 5.16
CA SER A 158 -66.83 -31.83 5.84
C SER A 158 -68.07 -31.21 5.21
N ASN A 159 -68.69 -31.97 4.30
CA ASN A 159 -70.02 -31.70 3.77
C ASN A 159 -71.04 -32.22 4.79
N PRO A 160 -72.03 -31.41 5.20
CA PRO A 160 -73.39 -31.90 5.04
C PRO A 160 -74.40 -30.77 4.77
N ASN A 161 -75.33 -30.99 3.84
CA ASN A 161 -76.75 -30.76 4.14
C ASN A 161 -77.67 -31.37 3.06
N GLY A 162 -78.46 -32.37 3.48
CA GLY A 162 -79.89 -32.36 3.18
C GLY A 162 -80.53 -31.12 3.83
N THR A 163 -81.73 -30.69 3.48
CA THR A 163 -82.98 -31.41 3.78
C THR A 163 -84.11 -30.65 3.03
N GLU A 164 -85.03 -31.41 2.41
CA GLU A 164 -86.51 -31.26 2.36
C GLU A 164 -87.15 -29.89 1.99
N ASN A 165 -87.99 -29.81 0.96
CA ASN A 165 -89.44 -30.14 0.82
C ASN A 165 -90.32 -28.88 0.99
N ASP A 166 -91.45 -28.85 0.26
CA ASP A 166 -92.66 -27.99 0.31
C ASP A 166 -92.96 -27.52 -1.14
N ALA A 167 -94.12 -27.75 -1.79
CA ALA A 167 -95.44 -28.23 -1.43
C ALA A 167 -96.13 -28.77 -2.72
#